data_AF-A0A2E3NP02-F1
#
_entry.id   AF-A0A2E3NP02-F1
#
_cell.length_a   1.000
_cell.length_b   1.000
_cell.length_c   1.000
_cell.angle_alpha   90.00
_cell.angle_beta   90.00
_cell.angle_gamma   90.00
#
_symmetry.space_group_name_H-M   'P 1'
#
loop_
_entity.id
_entity.type
_entity.pdbx_description
1 polymer ?
#
loop_
_entity_poly.entity_id
_entity_poly.type
_entity_poly.pdbx_seq_one_letter_code
_entity_poly.pdbx_strand_id
1 'polypeptide(L)'
;MSPQHEHQDERVRVCHKAVELLAAREHSQAELRRKLKQRFPESEDIDAVIAQMVAEGYLSDTRYAEARVRASLSRGHGPLMIRQ
;
A
#
# COMPACT_ATOMS: atom_id res chain seq x y z
N MET A 1 -7.60 -21.37 -25.03
CA MET A 1 -7.93 -20.39 -23.98
C MET A 1 -6.97 -19.23 -24.16
N SER A 2 -7.48 -18.03 -24.40
CA SER A 2 -6.68 -16.87 -24.79
C SER A 2 -5.85 -16.36 -23.62
N PRO A 3 -4.60 -15.92 -23.84
CA PRO A 3 -3.64 -15.48 -22.80
C PRO A 3 -4.09 -14.27 -21.96
N GLN A 4 -5.26 -13.68 -22.24
CA GLN A 4 -5.80 -12.50 -21.57
C GLN A 4 -6.47 -12.81 -20.22
N HIS A 5 -6.89 -14.06 -19.98
CA HIS A 5 -7.56 -14.43 -18.72
C HIS A 5 -6.58 -14.65 -17.56
N GLU A 6 -5.39 -15.22 -17.84
CA GLU A 6 -4.39 -15.49 -16.80
C GLU A 6 -3.85 -14.20 -16.16
N HIS A 7 -3.67 -13.14 -16.96
CA HIS A 7 -3.24 -11.83 -16.47
C HIS A 7 -4.30 -11.18 -15.57
N GLN A 8 -5.58 -11.29 -15.93
CA GLN A 8 -6.68 -10.75 -15.13
C GLN A 8 -6.78 -11.47 -13.77
N ASP A 9 -6.54 -12.78 -13.73
CA ASP A 9 -6.55 -13.57 -12.50
C ASP A 9 -5.36 -13.21 -11.58
N GLU A 10 -4.17 -12.97 -12.14
CA GLU A 10 -3.01 -12.54 -11.35
C GLU A 10 -3.22 -11.15 -10.74
N ARG A 11 -3.74 -10.19 -11.51
CA ARG A 11 -4.14 -8.86 -11.01
C ARG A 11 -5.04 -8.93 -9.79
N VAL A 12 -6.07 -9.77 -9.86
CA VAL A 12 -7.03 -9.96 -8.77
C VAL A 12 -6.32 -10.47 -7.51
N ARG A 13 -5.36 -11.39 -7.66
CA ARG A 13 -4.58 -11.93 -6.52
C ARG A 13 -3.65 -10.89 -5.92
N VAL A 14 -3.01 -10.05 -6.74
CA VAL A 14 -2.19 -8.93 -6.28
C VAL A 14 -3.04 -7.91 -5.52
N CYS A 15 -4.20 -7.52 -6.06
CA CYS A 15 -5.16 -6.63 -5.40
C CYS A 15 -5.61 -7.20 -4.05
N HIS A 16 -6.06 -8.46 -4.02
CA HIS A 16 -6.52 -9.09 -2.79
C HIS A 16 -5.42 -9.08 -1.72
N LYS A 17 -4.18 -9.38 -2.11
CA LYS A 17 -3.05 -9.34 -1.17
C LYS A 17 -2.72 -7.93 -0.70
N ALA A 18 -2.83 -6.94 -1.57
CA ALA A 18 -2.61 -5.54 -1.21
C ALA A 18 -3.63 -5.10 -0.15
N VAL A 19 -4.91 -5.43 -0.34
CA VAL A 19 -5.98 -5.13 0.62
C VAL A 19 -5.76 -5.84 1.95
N GLU A 20 -5.40 -7.13 1.95
CA GLU A 20 -5.06 -7.86 3.19
C GLU A 20 -3.93 -7.17 3.99
N LEU A 21 -2.87 -6.73 3.29
CA LEU A 21 -1.74 -6.07 3.93
C LEU A 21 -2.17 -4.72 4.53
N LEU A 22 -2.90 -3.91 3.76
CA LEU A 22 -3.37 -2.59 4.19
C LEU A 22 -4.41 -2.68 5.32
N ALA A 23 -5.24 -3.73 5.34
CA ALA A 23 -6.21 -3.98 6.41
C ALA A 23 -5.53 -4.35 7.74
N ALA A 24 -4.37 -5.03 7.70
CA ALA A 24 -3.65 -5.41 8.90
C ALA A 24 -2.96 -4.22 9.59
N ARG A 25 -2.44 -3.27 8.82
CA ARG A 25 -1.86 -2.00 9.29
C ARG A 25 -1.58 -1.08 8.10
N GLU A 26 -1.38 0.20 8.38
CA GLU A 26 -0.86 1.12 7.37
C GLU A 26 0.55 0.71 6.93
N HIS A 27 0.78 0.75 5.62
CA HIS A 27 2.04 0.45 4.97
C HIS A 27 2.42 1.61 4.04
N SER A 28 3.71 1.92 3.93
CA SER A 28 4.18 2.81 2.86
C SER A 28 4.08 2.14 1.50
N GLN A 29 4.03 2.92 0.42
CA GLN A 29 4.06 2.38 -0.94
C GLN A 29 5.27 1.46 -1.18
N ALA A 30 6.44 1.84 -0.65
CA ALA A 30 7.67 1.05 -0.78
C ALA A 30 7.59 -0.29 -0.01
N GLU A 31 7.01 -0.28 1.19
CA GLU A 31 6.84 -1.51 1.97
C GLU A 31 5.81 -2.43 1.32
N LEU A 32 4.68 -1.87 0.85
CA LEU A 32 3.66 -2.63 0.14
C LEU A 32 4.23 -3.26 -1.13
N ARG A 33 4.96 -2.48 -1.95
CA ARG A 33 5.65 -2.98 -3.15
C ARG A 33 6.60 -4.13 -2.84
N ARG A 34 7.45 -3.98 -1.82
CA ARG A 34 8.39 -5.04 -1.43
C ARG A 34 7.67 -6.32 -1.05
N LYS A 35 6.60 -6.23 -0.25
CA LYS A 35 5.82 -7.41 0.18
C LYS A 35 5.06 -8.06 -0.98
N LEU A 36 4.51 -7.27 -1.89
CA LEU A 36 3.87 -7.79 -3.10
C LEU A 36 4.89 -8.48 -4.01
N LYS A 37 6.06 -7.89 -4.25
CA LYS A 37 7.14 -8.52 -5.04
C LYS A 37 7.67 -9.82 -4.42
N GLN A 38 7.68 -9.93 -3.08
CA GLN A 38 8.05 -11.19 -2.43
C GLN A 38 7.05 -12.33 -2.72
N ARG A 39 5.78 -12.02 -3.01
CA ARG A 39 4.74 -13.00 -3.28
C ARG A 39 4.45 -13.19 -4.78
N PHE A 40 4.63 -12.14 -5.57
CA PHE A 40 4.36 -12.06 -7.00
C PHE A 40 5.57 -11.45 -7.72
N PRO A 41 6.73 -12.14 -7.77
CA PRO A 41 7.98 -11.56 -8.25
C PRO A 41 7.94 -11.11 -9.71
N GLU A 42 7.21 -11.84 -10.56
CA GLU A 42 7.10 -11.61 -12.00
C GLU A 42 5.85 -10.77 -12.38
N SER A 43 5.03 -10.36 -11.41
CA SER A 43 3.80 -9.64 -11.73
C SER A 43 4.08 -8.18 -12.10
N GLU A 44 3.73 -7.83 -13.34
CA GLU A 44 3.82 -6.47 -13.86
C GLU A 44 2.75 -5.54 -13.27
N ASP A 45 1.72 -6.11 -12.64
CA ASP A 45 0.56 -5.40 -12.14
C ASP A 45 0.76 -4.73 -10.78
N ILE A 46 1.85 -5.05 -10.08
CA ILE A 46 2.11 -4.53 -8.72
C ILE A 46 2.05 -3.01 -8.68
N ASP A 47 2.70 -2.34 -9.63
CA ASP A 47 2.73 -0.87 -9.64
C ASP A 47 1.36 -0.27 -10.02
N ALA A 48 0.61 -0.92 -10.92
CA ALA A 48 -0.75 -0.50 -11.27
C ALA A 48 -1.71 -0.66 -10.08
N VAL A 49 -1.62 -1.77 -9.34
CA VAL A 49 -2.41 -2.01 -8.13
C VAL A 49 -2.07 -0.99 -7.05
N ILE A 50 -0.79 -0.71 -6.81
CA ILE A 50 -0.40 0.31 -5.82
C ILE A 50 -0.94 1.69 -6.21
N ALA A 51 -0.84 2.07 -7.48
CA ALA A 51 -1.41 3.33 -7.98
C ALA A 51 -2.94 3.40 -7.76
N GLN A 52 -3.65 2.30 -8.01
CA GLN A 52 -5.08 2.19 -7.74
C GLN A 52 -5.38 2.33 -6.24
N MET A 53 -4.63 1.65 -5.36
CA MET A 53 -4.81 1.75 -3.91
C MET A 53 -4.59 3.18 -3.40
N VAL A 54 -3.67 3.93 -3.99
CA VAL A 54 -3.47 5.36 -3.68
C VAL A 54 -4.64 6.20 -4.18
N ALA A 55 -5.06 6.00 -5.43
CA ALA A 55 -6.17 6.75 -6.04
C ALA A 55 -7.50 6.53 -5.30
N GLU A 56 -7.76 5.32 -4.83
CA GLU A 56 -8.95 4.94 -4.06
C GLU A 56 -8.81 5.28 -2.56
N GLY A 57 -7.64 5.74 -2.12
CA GLY A 57 -7.38 6.15 -0.74
C GLY A 57 -7.21 4.99 0.27
N TYR A 58 -7.06 3.76 -0.21
CA TYR A 58 -6.63 2.60 0.61
C TYR A 58 -5.20 2.78 1.12
N LEU A 59 -4.34 3.43 0.34
CA LEU A 59 -2.98 3.78 0.71
C LEU A 59 -2.87 5.30 0.76
N SER A 60 -2.78 5.86 1.96
CA SER A 60 -2.75 7.31 2.16
C SER A 60 -1.53 7.70 2.99
N ASP A 61 -0.52 8.23 2.32
CA ASP A 61 0.63 8.83 2.99
C ASP A 61 0.19 10.02 3.88
N THR A 62 -0.90 10.71 3.51
CA THR A 62 -1.50 11.81 4.28
C THR A 62 -2.21 11.32 5.55
N ARG A 63 -3.01 10.24 5.51
CA ARG A 63 -3.64 9.68 6.73
C ARG A 63 -2.62 9.00 7.64
N TYR A 64 -1.60 8.34 7.08
CA TYR A 64 -0.46 7.82 7.85
C TYR A 64 0.29 8.96 8.57
N ALA A 65 0.55 10.08 7.87
CA ALA A 65 1.17 11.26 8.47
C ALA A 65 0.28 11.91 9.54
N GLU A 66 -1.02 12.07 9.30
CA GLU A 66 -1.97 12.64 10.25
C GLU A 66 -2.22 11.74 11.47
N ALA A 67 -2.27 10.42 11.30
CA ALA A 67 -2.40 9.46 12.38
C ALA A 67 -1.15 9.43 13.25
N ARG A 68 0.04 9.53 12.64
CA ARG A 68 1.32 9.66 13.36
C ARG A 68 1.42 10.98 14.12
N VAL A 69 1.00 12.10 13.53
CA VAL A 69 0.93 13.42 14.22
C VAL A 69 -0.06 13.38 15.38
N ARG A 70 -1.26 12.81 15.19
CA ARG A 70 -2.25 12.63 16.27
C ARG A 70 -1.74 11.72 17.40
N ALA A 71 -1.03 10.64 17.07
CA ALA A 71 -0.43 9.75 18.05
C ALA A 71 0.76 10.37 18.80
N SER A 72 1.51 11.29 18.18
CA SER A 72 2.56 12.08 18.85
C SER A 72 1.97 13.17 19.76
N LEU A 73 0.87 13.81 19.36
CA LEU A 73 0.17 14.81 20.18
C LEU A 73 -0.49 14.21 21.42
N SER A 74 -1.01 12.98 21.35
CA SER A 74 -1.58 12.28 22.50
C SER A 74 -0.53 11.76 23.50
N ARG A 75 0.76 11.82 23.14
CA ARG A 75 1.90 11.42 23.96
C ARG A 75 2.88 12.58 24.20
N GLY A 76 2.37 13.79 24.46
CA GLY A 76 3.12 14.83 25.18
C GLY A 76 4.56 15.13 24.70
N HIS A 77 4.86 14.98 23.41
CA HIS A 77 6.10 15.45 22.81
C HIS A 77 5.72 16.29 21.60
N GLY A 78 5.98 17.59 21.73
CA GLY A 78 5.58 18.63 20.79
C GLY A 78 6.14 18.44 19.37
N PRO A 79 5.62 19.24 18.42
CA PRO A 79 5.81 19.01 17.00
C PRO A 79 7.26 19.35 16.61
N LEU A 80 8.03 18.34 16.22
CA LEU A 80 9.30 18.57 15.54
C LEU A 80 9.57 17.55 14.44
N MET A 81 9.67 18.13 13.25
CA MET A 81 10.33 17.66 12.04
C MET A 81 9.56 16.71 11.12
N ILE A 82 8.81 17.37 10.23
CA ILE A 82 8.90 17.08 8.79
C ILE A 82 10.37 17.26 8.36
N ARG A 83 10.99 16.23 7.75
CA ARG A 83 11.97 16.42 6.68
C ARG A 83 12.26 15.12 5.90
N GLN A 84 12.07 15.22 4.58
CA GLN A 84 12.54 14.42 3.43
C GLN A 84 11.92 13.05 3.19
#